data_AF-W2N643-F1
#
_entry.id   AF-W2N643-F1
#
_cell.length_a   1.000
_cell.length_b   1.000
_cell.length_c   1.000
_cell.angle_alpha   90.00
_cell.angle_beta   90.00
_cell.angle_gamma   90.00
#
_symmetry.space_group_name_H-M   'P 1'
#
loop_
_entity.id
_entity.type
_entity.pdbx_description
1 polymer ?
#
loop_
_entity_poly.entity_id
_entity_poly.type
_entity_poly.pdbx_seq_one_letter_code
_entity_poly.pdbx_strand_id
1 'polypeptide(L)'
;MEGLPKAAEEHVGTEMPDKFGLILDGWTHESEHYLAVFSRYEARAGPRYPLLSLALIVFDAAGRFDADAHLEAFVAFLPVLG
;
A
#
# COMPACT_ATOMS: atom_id res chain seq x y z
N MET A 1 11.46 -9.59 17.25
CA MET A 1 10.98 -9.67 15.86
C MET A 1 10.82 -8.29 15.21
N GLU A 2 11.12 -7.20 15.92
CA GLU A 2 10.92 -5.82 15.44
C GLU A 2 11.90 -5.33 14.37
N GLY A 3 12.95 -6.11 14.03
CA GLY A 3 13.91 -5.72 12.99
C GLY A 3 13.52 -6.08 11.57
N LEU A 4 12.57 -7.01 11.39
CA LEU A 4 12.19 -7.50 10.05
C LEU A 4 11.43 -6.46 9.22
N PRO A 5 10.45 -5.71 9.78
CA PRO A 5 9.77 -4.67 9.01
C PRO A 5 10.73 -3.58 8.56
N LYS A 6 11.58 -3.09 9.48
CA LYS A 6 12.58 -2.07 9.18
C LYS A 6 13.60 -2.50 8.12
N ALA A 7 14.09 -3.74 8.20
CA ALA A 7 15.00 -4.27 7.18
C ALA A 7 14.32 -4.39 5.81
N ALA A 8 13.02 -4.72 5.77
CA ALA A 8 12.25 -4.76 4.53
C ALA A 8 12.04 -3.35 3.95
N GLU A 9 11.71 -2.37 4.79
CA GLU A 9 11.60 -0.96 4.40
C GLU A 9 12.91 -0.43 3.82
N GLU A 10 14.04 -0.64 4.50
CA GLU A 10 15.36 -0.23 4.02
C GLU A 10 15.74 -0.92 2.70
N HIS A 11 15.42 -2.21 2.56
CA HIS A 11 15.67 -2.96 1.33
C HIS A 11 14.85 -2.42 0.15
N VAL A 12 13.55 -2.22 0.35
CA VAL A 12 12.66 -1.66 -0.68
C VAL A 12 13.06 -0.24 -1.03
N GLY A 13 13.33 0.62 -0.03
CA GLY A 13 13.75 2.01 -0.25
C GLY A 13 15.07 2.14 -1.00
N THR A 14 16.00 1.19 -0.81
CA THR A 14 17.28 1.19 -1.56
C THR A 14 17.12 0.71 -3.01
N GLU A 15 16.18 -0.20 -3.26
CA GLU A 15 15.97 -0.78 -4.59
C GLU A 15 15.01 0.05 -5.46
N MET A 16 14.02 0.71 -4.85
CA MET A 16 12.91 1.34 -5.55
C MET A 16 13.38 2.60 -6.29
N PRO A 17 13.07 2.76 -7.59
CA PRO A 17 13.42 3.96 -8.35
C PRO A 17 12.53 5.14 -7.98
N ASP A 18 12.99 6.37 -8.27
CA ASP A 18 12.18 7.60 -8.11
C ASP A 18 10.85 7.59 -8.91
N LYS A 19 10.78 6.77 -9.96
CA LYS A 19 9.60 6.62 -10.81
C LYS A 19 9.14 5.17 -10.82
N PHE A 20 7.96 4.95 -10.27
CA PHE A 20 7.30 3.65 -10.21
C PHE A 20 5.80 3.82 -10.42
N GLY A 21 5.12 2.76 -10.84
CA GLY A 21 3.66 2.68 -10.84
C GLY A 21 3.13 2.20 -9.49
N LEU A 22 1.85 2.45 -9.23
CA LEU A 22 1.15 1.87 -8.09
C LEU A 22 0.15 0.81 -8.56
N ILE A 23 0.05 -0.29 -7.82
CA ILE A 23 -1.05 -1.25 -7.94
C ILE A 23 -1.86 -1.16 -6.66
N LEU A 24 -3.17 -0.99 -6.83
CA LEU A 24 -4.15 -0.89 -5.77
C LEU A 24 -4.98 -2.17 -5.79
N ASP A 25 -5.01 -2.87 -4.66
CA ASP A 25 -5.78 -4.10 -4.51
C ASP A 25 -6.67 -3.98 -3.27
N GLY A 26 -7.98 -3.91 -3.51
CA GLY A 26 -9.00 -3.77 -2.48
C GLY A 26 -9.80 -5.07 -2.33
N TRP A 27 -9.85 -5.65 -1.14
CA TRP A 27 -10.63 -6.86 -0.87
C TRP A 27 -11.37 -6.79 0.46
N THR A 28 -12.49 -7.49 0.55
CA THR A 28 -13.23 -7.66 1.79
C THR A 28 -13.02 -9.06 2.34
N HIS A 29 -12.62 -9.16 3.60
CA HIS A 29 -12.66 -10.40 4.37
C HIS A 29 -13.61 -10.21 5.55
N GLU A 30 -14.68 -11.00 5.58
CA GLU A 30 -15.77 -10.86 6.55
C GLU A 30 -16.36 -9.45 6.57
N SER A 31 -16.24 -8.72 7.68
CA SER A 31 -16.74 -7.36 7.85
C SER A 31 -15.68 -6.28 7.66
N GLU A 32 -14.49 -6.64 7.18
CA GLU A 32 -13.35 -5.73 7.07
C GLU A 32 -12.93 -5.59 5.62
N HIS A 33 -12.81 -4.34 5.15
CA HIS A 33 -12.25 -4.05 3.84
C HIS A 33 -10.81 -3.60 3.97
N TYR A 34 -9.96 -4.17 3.12
CA TYR A 34 -8.53 -3.96 3.10
C TYR A 34 -8.14 -3.31 1.79
N LEU A 35 -7.18 -2.39 1.86
CA LEU A 35 -6.54 -1.79 0.70
C LEU A 35 -5.04 -2.04 0.79
N ALA A 36 -4.52 -2.87 -0.10
CA ALA A 36 -3.09 -3.00 -0.31
C ALA A 36 -2.62 -2.04 -1.41
N VAL A 37 -1.48 -1.41 -1.17
CA VAL A 37 -0.78 -0.58 -2.14
C VAL A 37 0.59 -1.19 -2.41
N PHE A 38 0.83 -1.56 -3.67
CA PHE A 38 2.12 -2.06 -4.12
C PHE A 38 2.79 -1.04 -5.04
N SER A 39 4.12 -0.95 -5.03
CA SER A 39 4.82 -0.34 -6.16
C SER A 39 5.00 -1.33 -7.29
N ARG A 40 5.14 -0.83 -8.51
CA ARG A 40 5.46 -1.60 -9.70
C ARG A 40 6.58 -0.91 -10.46
N TYR A 41 7.70 -1.60 -10.63
CA TYR A 41 8.82 -1.11 -11.41
C TYR A 41 9.61 -2.26 -12.03
N GLU A 42 10.41 -1.95 -13.06
CA GLU A 42 11.32 -2.91 -13.68
C GLU A 42 12.68 -2.85 -13.01
N ALA A 43 13.20 -4.00 -12.60
CA ALA A 43 14.56 -4.15 -12.08
C ALA A 43 15.38 -5.10 -12.98
N ARG A 44 16.70 -5.18 -12.75
CA ARG A 44 17.58 -6.12 -13.49
C ARG A 44 17.13 -7.58 -13.38
N ALA A 45 16.53 -7.95 -12.25
CA ALA A 45 16.02 -9.30 -12.00
C ALA A 45 14.59 -9.53 -12.55
N GLY A 46 14.03 -8.55 -13.28
CA GLY A 46 12.65 -8.56 -13.74
C GLY A 46 11.74 -7.60 -12.97
N PRO A 47 10.42 -7.65 -13.22
CA PRO A 47 9.47 -6.75 -12.61
C PRO A 47 9.34 -7.01 -11.10
N ARG A 48 9.19 -5.94 -10.34
CA ARG A 48 9.09 -5.94 -8.87
C ARG A 48 7.75 -5.36 -8.44
N TYR A 49 7.23 -5.95 -7.35
CA TYR A 49 5.91 -5.65 -6.80
C TYR A 49 5.91 -5.61 -5.26
N PRO A 50 6.78 -4.82 -4.60
CA PRO A 50 6.81 -4.82 -3.15
C PRO A 50 5.56 -4.14 -2.58
N LEU A 51 5.06 -4.67 -1.46
CA LEU A 51 3.96 -4.09 -0.69
C LEU A 51 4.48 -2.86 0.06
N LEU A 52 3.82 -1.72 -0.12
CA LEU A 52 4.16 -0.45 0.52
C LEU A 52 3.24 -0.12 1.70
N SER A 53 1.98 -0.50 1.61
CA SER A 53 1.01 -0.29 2.68
C SER A 53 -0.11 -1.31 2.60
N LEU A 54 -0.64 -1.67 3.77
CA LEU A 54 -1.86 -2.42 3.94
C LEU A 54 -2.71 -1.69 4.97
N ALA A 55 -3.81 -1.09 4.52
CA ALA A 55 -4.71 -0.33 5.38
C ALA A 55 -6.07 -1.02 5.49
N LEU A 56 -6.64 -1.02 6.69
CA LEU A 56 -8.06 -1.27 6.86
C LEU A 56 -8.84 -0.01 6.46
N ILE A 57 -9.76 -0.15 5.52
CA ILE A 57 -10.81 0.84 5.28
C ILE A 57 -11.93 0.54 6.26
N VAL A 58 -11.94 1.26 7.39
CA VAL A 58 -12.96 1.09 8.41
C VAL A 58 -14.30 1.57 7.84
N PHE A 59 -15.29 0.68 7.84
CA PHE A 59 -16.68 1.06 7.62
C PHE A 59 -17.05 2.03 8.75
N ASP A 60 -17.37 3.28 8.42
CA ASP A 60 -18.01 4.13 9.41
C ASP A 60 -19.38 3.55 9.79
N ALA A 61 -20.04 4.08 10.83
CA ALA A 61 -21.36 3.59 11.24
C ALA A 61 -22.44 3.69 10.14
N ALA A 62 -22.15 4.43 9.05
CA ALA A 62 -22.98 4.52 7.85
C ALA A 62 -22.60 3.52 6.75
N GLY A 63 -21.59 2.67 6.97
CA GLY A 63 -21.13 1.66 6.03
C GLY A 63 -20.55 2.23 4.74
N ARG A 64 -20.03 3.48 4.77
CA ARG A 64 -19.54 4.12 3.54
C ARG A 64 -18.27 3.44 3.04
N PHE A 65 -18.46 2.57 2.05
CA PHE A 65 -17.43 1.96 1.22
C PHE A 65 -17.50 2.57 -0.18
N ASP A 66 -17.22 3.85 -0.26
CA ASP A 66 -17.28 4.64 -1.49
C ASP A 66 -15.89 5.10 -1.94
N ALA A 67 -15.86 5.88 -3.02
CA ALA A 67 -14.62 6.43 -3.56
C ALA A 67 -13.94 7.41 -2.59
N ASP A 68 -14.72 8.10 -1.76
CA ASP A 68 -14.18 9.07 -0.79
C ASP A 68 -13.42 8.35 0.32
N ALA A 69 -13.95 7.22 0.82
CA ALA A 69 -13.24 6.38 1.79
C ALA A 69 -11.89 5.86 1.24
N HIS A 70 -11.83 5.50 -0.05
CA HIS A 70 -10.56 5.14 -0.70
C HIS A 70 -9.62 6.33 -0.83
N LEU A 71 -10.14 7.51 -1.19
CA LEU A 71 -9.35 8.72 -1.30
C LEU A 71 -8.70 9.09 0.04
N GLU A 72 -9.43 9.00 1.14
CA GLU A 72 -8.89 9.23 2.49
C GLU A 72 -7.76 8.25 2.82
N ALA A 73 -7.92 6.96 2.49
CA ALA A 73 -6.86 5.97 2.66
C ALA A 73 -5.62 6.32 1.82
N PHE A 74 -5.78 6.83 0.59
CA PHE A 74 -4.66 7.30 -0.22
C PHE A 74 -4.01 8.56 0.34
N VAL A 75 -4.78 9.53 0.82
CA VAL A 75 -4.24 10.76 1.43
C VAL A 75 -3.43 10.44 2.69
N ALA A 76 -3.83 9.44 3.46
CA ALA A 76 -3.05 8.97 4.61
C ALA A 76 -1.73 8.29 4.20
N PHE A 77 -1.71 7.62 3.05
CA PHE A 77 -0.56 6.86 2.56
C PHE A 77 0.43 7.68 1.72
N LEU A 78 -0.03 8.49 0.78
CA LEU A 78 0.85 9.18 -0.19
C LEU A 78 1.97 10.02 0.44
N PRO A 79 1.77 10.71 1.58
CA PRO A 79 2.85 11.45 2.25
C PRO A 79 3.99 10.57 2.76
N VAL A 80 3.81 9.26 2.93
CA VAL A 80 4.90 8.35 3.36
C VAL A 80 5.79 7.89 2.19
N LEU A 81 5.41 8.19 0.94
CA LEU A 81 6.18 7.85 -0.26
C LEU A 81 7.10 8.98 -0.73
N GLY A 82 7.16 10.10 -0.01
CA GLY A 82 7.97 11.28 -0.34
C GLY A 82 8.81 11.76 0.84
#